data_AF-A0A8X8B2J9-F1
#
_entry.id   AF-A0A8X8B2J9-F1
#
_cell.length_a   1.000
_cell.length_b   1.000
_cell.length_c   1.000
_cell.angle_alpha   90.00
_cell.angle_beta   90.00
_cell.angle_gamma   90.00
#
_symmetry.space_group_name_H-M   'P 1'
#
loop_
_entity.id
_entity.type
_entity.pdbx_description
1 polymer ?
#
loop_
_entity_poly.entity_id
_entity_poly.type
_entity_poly.pdbx_seq_one_letter_code
_entity_poly.pdbx_strand_id
1 'polypeptide(L)'
;MTLTQLVQQELIVRDLHTQLKVSIHSIESISERIESLRDQELLPQILELLRGYARMWKVTAECHQIQKRTLDEAKRLLAATMPCNHHHNKISTERLARSALNLVAQVLNWRACFQALITSQRSYVLFLTDWLLRRDPDPEKVTLSTYPQVIYEVCIGWSRLGLNEKHVLDKLDFFASWMGSLFALKLKEEPYSGTRESMELVEVDKVESWLRLQLK
;
A
#
# COMPACT_ATOMS: atom_id res chain seq x y z
N MET A 1 -65.21 17.05 23.51
CA MET A 1 -64.14 16.08 23.77
C MET A 1 -64.53 15.26 24.98
N THR A 2 -64.63 13.93 24.88
CA THR A 2 -65.06 13.07 26.00
C THR A 2 -63.86 12.71 26.89
N LEU A 3 -64.08 12.46 28.18
CA LEU A 3 -63.02 12.04 29.13
C LEU A 3 -62.20 10.85 28.61
N THR A 4 -62.85 9.93 27.88
CA THR A 4 -62.21 8.81 27.20
C THR A 4 -61.20 9.23 26.13
N GLN A 5 -61.49 10.29 25.36
CA GLN A 5 -60.55 10.83 24.36
C GLN A 5 -59.31 11.45 25.00
N LEU A 6 -59.47 12.11 26.15
CA LEU A 6 -58.39 12.74 26.90
C LEU A 6 -57.42 11.68 27.46
N VAL A 7 -57.96 10.64 28.12
CA VAL A 7 -57.17 9.51 28.62
C VAL A 7 -56.47 8.76 27.48
N GLN A 8 -57.15 8.57 26.33
CA GLN A 8 -56.54 7.96 25.15
C GLN A 8 -55.33 8.76 24.64
N GLN A 9 -55.44 10.09 24.58
CA GLN A 9 -54.34 10.95 24.16
C GLN A 9 -53.16 10.91 25.14
N GLU A 10 -53.41 10.92 26.45
CA GLU A 10 -52.36 10.79 27.47
C GLU A 10 -51.59 9.47 27.37
N LEU A 11 -52.30 8.36 27.10
CA LEU A 11 -51.69 7.05 26.91
C LEU A 11 -50.78 7.02 25.66
N ILE A 12 -51.23 7.59 24.54
CA ILE A 12 -50.44 7.67 23.30
C ILE A 12 -49.18 8.50 23.50
N VAL A 13 -49.28 9.68 24.15
CA VAL A 13 -48.12 10.54 24.42
C VAL A 13 -47.11 9.82 25.32
N ARG A 14 -47.58 9.13 26.36
CA ARG A 14 -46.71 8.37 27.27
C ARG A 14 -46.01 7.21 26.56
N ASP A 15 -46.73 6.50 25.70
CA ASP A 15 -46.16 5.41 24.91
C ASP A 15 -45.08 5.93 23.95
N LEU A 16 -45.37 6.98 23.17
CA LEU A 16 -44.40 7.64 22.29
C LEU A 16 -43.18 8.14 23.05
N HIS A 17 -43.37 8.72 24.24
CA HIS A 17 -42.26 9.18 25.08
C HIS A 17 -41.36 8.02 25.51
N THR A 18 -41.95 6.90 25.94
CA THR A 18 -41.19 5.68 26.28
C THR A 18 -40.44 5.14 25.05
N GLN A 19 -41.10 5.05 23.89
CA GLN A 19 -40.48 4.59 22.64
C GLN A 19 -39.30 5.48 22.23
N LEU A 20 -39.46 6.80 22.31
CA LEU A 20 -38.38 7.76 22.03
C LEU A 20 -37.21 7.56 23.00
N LYS A 21 -37.49 7.40 24.30
CA LYS A 21 -36.46 7.19 25.32
C LYS A 21 -35.66 5.90 25.08
N VAL A 22 -36.35 4.80 24.75
CA VAL A 22 -35.71 3.53 24.39
C VAL A 22 -34.87 3.67 23.12
N SER A 23 -35.37 4.40 22.12
CA SER A 23 -34.63 4.65 20.87
C SER A 23 -33.36 5.45 21.12
N ILE A 24 -33.42 6.49 21.97
CA ILE A 24 -32.25 7.29 22.36
C ILE A 24 -31.20 6.41 23.05
N HIS A 25 -31.59 5.65 24.07
CA HIS A 25 -30.66 4.76 24.78
C HIS A 25 -30.04 3.70 23.85
N SER A 26 -30.81 3.22 22.88
CA SER A 26 -30.31 2.27 21.87
C SER A 26 -29.26 2.92 20.98
N ILE A 27 -29.49 4.16 20.53
CA ILE A 27 -28.52 4.92 19.71
C ILE A 27 -27.25 5.21 20.52
N GLU A 28 -27.37 5.61 21.79
CA GLU A 28 -26.23 5.85 22.69
C GLU A 28 -25.39 4.59 22.87
N SER A 29 -26.01 3.46 23.22
CA SER A 29 -25.32 2.18 23.40
C SER A 29 -24.63 1.69 22.13
N ILE A 30 -25.29 1.83 20.97
CA ILE A 30 -24.67 1.51 19.67
C ILE A 30 -23.46 2.42 19.44
N SER A 31 -23.58 3.72 19.71
CA SER A 31 -22.52 4.71 19.51
C SER A 31 -21.29 4.42 20.38
N GLU A 32 -21.49 4.12 21.67
CA GLU A 32 -20.41 3.74 22.58
C GLU A 32 -19.65 2.49 22.08
N ARG A 33 -20.39 1.48 21.60
CA ARG A 33 -19.76 0.26 21.04
C ARG A 33 -18.96 0.58 19.79
N ILE A 34 -19.48 1.48 18.96
CA ILE A 34 -18.91 1.97 17.71
C ILE A 34 -17.60 2.72 17.93
N GLU A 35 -17.49 3.49 19.01
CA GLU A 35 -16.29 4.21 19.43
C GLU A 35 -15.26 3.26 20.03
N SER A 36 -15.69 2.35 20.91
CA SER A 36 -14.83 1.30 21.47
C SER A 36 -14.15 0.47 20.36
N LEU A 37 -14.90 0.01 19.35
CA LEU A 37 -14.34 -0.73 18.21
C LEU A 37 -13.33 0.11 17.41
N ARG A 38 -13.61 1.41 17.21
CA ARG A 38 -12.71 2.32 16.48
C ARG A 38 -11.37 2.48 17.22
N ASP A 39 -11.45 2.74 18.51
CA ASP A 39 -10.30 3.23 19.28
C ASP A 39 -9.48 2.07 19.86
N GLN A 40 -10.13 1.00 20.32
CA GLN A 40 -9.47 -0.10 21.01
C GLN A 40 -9.09 -1.25 20.07
N GLU A 41 -9.74 -1.38 18.91
CA GLU A 41 -9.48 -2.49 17.99
C GLU A 41 -8.94 -1.99 16.64
N LEU A 42 -9.66 -1.09 15.96
CA LEU A 42 -9.29 -0.66 14.60
C LEU A 42 -8.00 0.16 14.56
N LEU A 43 -7.85 1.16 15.43
CA LEU A 43 -6.64 2.00 15.46
C LEU A 43 -5.36 1.17 15.69
N PRO A 44 -5.28 0.28 16.70
CA PRO A 44 -4.12 -0.60 16.87
C PRO A 44 -3.82 -1.47 15.64
N GLN A 45 -4.85 -2.03 15.00
CA GLN A 45 -4.69 -2.83 13.79
C GLN A 45 -4.11 -2.03 12.62
N ILE A 46 -4.57 -0.79 12.43
CA ILE A 46 -4.02 0.12 11.40
C ILE A 46 -2.55 0.41 11.68
N LEU A 47 -2.19 0.71 12.93
CA LEU A 47 -0.80 0.98 13.31
C LEU A 47 0.10 -0.24 13.12
N GLU A 48 -0.38 -1.44 13.46
CA GLU A 48 0.35 -2.68 13.22
C GLU A 48 0.54 -2.94 11.72
N LEU A 49 -0.50 -2.75 10.92
CA LEU A 49 -0.46 -2.87 9.47
C LEU A 49 0.57 -1.92 8.85
N LEU A 50 0.58 -0.65 9.26
CA LEU A 50 1.56 0.35 8.81
C LEU A 50 2.99 -0.05 9.16
N ARG A 51 3.23 -0.57 10.38
CA ARG A 51 4.55 -1.10 10.76
C ARG A 51 4.92 -2.33 9.92
N GLY A 52 3.95 -3.18 9.59
CA GLY A 52 4.14 -4.32 8.69
C GLY A 52 4.60 -3.88 7.30
N TYR A 53 3.92 -2.90 6.70
CA TYR A 53 4.31 -2.31 5.42
C TYR A 53 5.72 -1.72 5.48
N ALA A 54 6.04 -0.95 6.52
CA ALA A 54 7.37 -0.37 6.68
C ALA A 54 8.48 -1.44 6.66
N ARG A 55 8.29 -2.55 7.40
CA ARG A 55 9.24 -3.67 7.40
C ARG A 55 9.34 -4.34 6.03
N MET A 56 8.21 -4.60 5.37
CA MET A 56 8.17 -5.21 4.05
C MET A 56 8.93 -4.36 3.01
N TRP A 57 8.70 -3.04 2.99
CA TRP A 57 9.38 -2.12 2.08
C TRP A 57 10.88 -2.05 2.36
N LYS A 58 11.28 -2.04 3.64
CA LYS A 58 12.70 -2.08 4.02
C LYS A 58 13.40 -3.32 3.47
N VAL A 59 12.83 -4.52 3.69
CA VAL A 59 13.39 -5.77 3.15
C VAL A 59 13.46 -5.75 1.63
N THR A 60 12.44 -5.21 0.97
CA THR A 60 12.40 -5.06 -0.49
C THR A 60 13.53 -4.14 -0.99
N ALA A 61 13.75 -3.01 -0.33
CA ALA A 61 14.81 -2.07 -0.67
C ALA A 61 16.21 -2.68 -0.47
N GLU A 62 16.43 -3.39 0.64
CA GLU A 62 17.68 -4.11 0.92
C GLU A 62 17.96 -5.17 -0.16
N CYS A 63 16.94 -5.95 -0.53
CA CYS A 63 17.05 -6.95 -1.59
C CYS A 63 17.45 -6.32 -2.94
N HIS A 64 16.79 -5.24 -3.34
CA HIS A 64 17.15 -4.53 -4.57
C HIS A 64 18.55 -3.92 -4.54
N GLN A 65 19.00 -3.41 -3.39
CA GLN A 65 20.37 -2.89 -3.25
C GLN A 65 21.42 -4.00 -3.40
N ILE A 66 21.14 -5.21 -2.90
CA ILE A 66 21.98 -6.39 -3.10
C ILE A 66 21.98 -6.79 -4.58
N GLN A 67 20.79 -6.95 -5.19
CA GLN A 67 20.65 -7.30 -6.61
C GLN A 67 21.41 -6.32 -7.52
N LYS A 68 21.30 -5.02 -7.27
CA LYS A 68 22.01 -3.98 -8.02
C LYS A 68 23.52 -4.12 -7.88
N ARG A 69 24.05 -4.27 -6.65
CA ARG A 69 25.49 -4.47 -6.41
C ARG A 69 26.01 -5.71 -7.14
N THR A 70 25.28 -6.83 -7.07
CA THR A 70 25.63 -8.06 -7.78
C THR A 70 25.64 -7.86 -9.30
N LEU A 71 24.65 -7.14 -9.85
CA LEU A 71 24.58 -6.85 -11.28
C LEU A 71 25.73 -5.94 -11.74
N ASP A 72 26.03 -4.90 -10.98
CA ASP A 72 27.11 -3.96 -11.30
C ASP A 72 28.48 -4.65 -11.27
N GLU A 73 28.70 -5.55 -10.32
CA GLU A 73 29.92 -6.36 -10.26
C GLU A 73 30.01 -7.35 -11.42
N ALA A 74 28.93 -8.04 -11.74
CA ALA A 74 28.87 -8.93 -12.90
C ALA A 74 29.17 -8.18 -14.22
N LYS A 75 28.65 -6.96 -14.38
CA LYS A 75 28.96 -6.09 -15.53
C LYS A 75 30.44 -5.73 -15.60
N ARG A 76 31.08 -5.40 -14.47
CA ARG A 76 32.53 -5.10 -14.43
C ARG A 76 33.36 -6.31 -14.83
N LEU A 77 33.05 -7.50 -14.29
CA LEU A 77 33.74 -8.74 -14.62
C LEU A 77 33.60 -9.10 -16.11
N LEU A 78 32.39 -8.92 -16.67
CA LEU A 78 32.16 -9.11 -18.11
C LEU A 78 32.90 -8.09 -18.96
N ALA A 79 32.97 -6.82 -18.55
CA ALA A 79 33.70 -5.78 -19.27
C ALA A 79 35.23 -5.95 -19.19
N ALA A 80 35.74 -6.49 -18.07
CA ALA A 80 37.15 -6.82 -17.88
C ALA A 80 37.59 -8.06 -18.70
N THR A 81 36.63 -8.86 -19.20
CA THR A 81 36.87 -10.07 -19.98
C THR A 81 36.62 -9.79 -21.47
N MET A 82 37.63 -9.42 -22.25
CA MET A 82 37.58 -9.37 -23.73
C MET A 82 38.73 -10.19 -24.34
N PRO A 83 38.55 -10.79 -25.54
CA PRO A 83 38.31 -12.21 -25.74
C PRO A 83 39.62 -13.01 -25.83
N CYS A 84 39.92 -13.82 -24.83
CA CYS A 84 40.98 -14.82 -24.91
C CYS A 84 40.39 -16.20 -24.59
N ASN A 85 40.20 -16.98 -25.65
CA ASN A 85 39.97 -18.42 -25.67
C ASN A 85 38.57 -18.92 -25.26
N HIS A 86 37.91 -19.47 -26.28
CA HIS A 86 36.60 -20.12 -26.34
C HIS A 86 36.45 -21.42 -25.52
N HIS A 87 37.16 -21.55 -24.39
CA HIS A 87 37.08 -22.77 -23.59
C HIS A 87 36.98 -22.41 -22.10
N HIS A 88 35.90 -22.91 -21.47
CA HIS A 88 35.54 -22.81 -20.05
C HIS A 88 34.60 -21.67 -19.64
N ASN A 89 33.35 -21.75 -20.10
CA ASN A 89 32.18 -21.91 -19.21
C ASN A 89 30.92 -22.05 -20.07
N LYS A 90 30.64 -23.28 -20.49
CA LYS A 90 29.46 -23.64 -21.30
C LYS A 90 28.21 -23.67 -20.41
N ILE A 91 27.88 -22.55 -19.75
CA ILE A 91 26.50 -22.36 -19.31
C ILE A 91 25.69 -22.38 -20.61
N SER A 92 24.82 -23.38 -20.78
CA SER A 92 24.06 -23.49 -22.02
C SER A 92 23.28 -22.20 -22.24
N THR A 93 23.39 -21.64 -23.44
CA THR A 93 22.65 -20.44 -23.87
C THR A 93 21.16 -20.59 -23.57
N GLU A 94 20.65 -21.82 -23.68
CA GLU A 94 19.30 -22.22 -23.30
C GLU A 94 18.99 -22.04 -21.80
N ARG A 95 19.92 -22.41 -20.89
CA ARG A 95 19.74 -22.21 -19.45
C ARG A 95 19.70 -20.72 -19.11
N LEU A 96 20.54 -19.90 -19.75
CA LEU A 96 20.51 -18.44 -19.58
C LEU A 96 19.20 -17.82 -20.09
N ALA A 97 18.75 -18.23 -21.27
CA ALA A 97 17.48 -17.79 -21.83
C ALA A 97 16.30 -18.16 -20.91
N ARG A 98 16.28 -19.39 -20.39
CA ARG A 98 15.26 -19.85 -19.42
C ARG A 98 15.30 -19.04 -18.12
N SER A 99 16.48 -18.79 -17.56
CA SER A 99 16.62 -17.97 -16.35
C SER A 99 16.16 -16.52 -16.58
N ALA A 100 16.45 -15.95 -17.75
CA ALA A 100 16.02 -14.60 -18.10
C ALA A 100 14.51 -14.48 -18.31
N LEU A 101 13.90 -15.45 -19.01
CA LEU A 101 12.44 -15.50 -19.15
C LEU A 101 11.75 -15.64 -17.78
N ASN A 102 12.30 -16.49 -16.90
CA ASN A 102 11.80 -16.61 -15.53
C ASN A 102 11.91 -15.30 -14.74
N LEU A 103 13.03 -14.58 -14.90
CA LEU A 103 13.21 -13.27 -14.27
C LEU A 103 12.17 -12.25 -14.79
N VAL A 104 11.96 -12.18 -16.10
CA VAL A 104 10.93 -11.30 -16.71
C VAL A 104 9.55 -11.64 -16.16
N ALA A 105 9.19 -12.93 -16.10
CA ALA A 105 7.91 -13.36 -15.54
C ALA A 105 7.76 -12.95 -14.07
N GLN A 106 8.81 -13.12 -13.25
CA GLN A 106 8.79 -12.69 -11.85
C GLN A 106 8.68 -11.18 -11.69
N VAL A 107 9.35 -10.40 -12.55
CA VAL A 107 9.26 -8.93 -12.53
C VAL A 107 7.85 -8.46 -12.90
N LEU A 108 7.23 -9.05 -13.92
CA LEU A 108 5.86 -8.71 -14.31
C LEU A 108 4.85 -9.13 -13.23
N ASN A 109 5.05 -10.28 -12.60
CA ASN A 109 4.24 -10.69 -11.45
C ASN A 109 4.40 -9.73 -10.27
N TRP A 110 5.63 -9.33 -9.94
CA TRP A 110 5.89 -8.35 -8.89
C TRP A 110 5.23 -7.01 -9.19
N ARG A 111 5.31 -6.53 -10.45
CA ARG A 111 4.62 -5.33 -10.92
C ARG A 111 3.11 -5.42 -10.68
N ALA A 112 2.47 -6.51 -11.06
CA ALA A 112 1.04 -6.71 -10.88
C ALA A 112 0.65 -6.73 -9.40
N CYS A 113 1.39 -7.48 -8.57
CA CYS A 113 1.19 -7.53 -7.12
C CYS A 113 1.39 -6.15 -6.47
N PHE A 114 2.42 -5.41 -6.88
CA PHE A 114 2.69 -4.05 -6.39
C PHE A 114 1.52 -3.13 -6.74
N GLN A 115 1.06 -3.12 -7.99
CA GLN A 115 -0.08 -2.31 -8.41
C GLN A 115 -1.36 -2.66 -7.64
N ALA A 116 -1.65 -3.95 -7.46
CA ALA A 116 -2.79 -4.41 -6.67
C ALA A 116 -2.69 -3.97 -5.21
N LEU A 117 -1.50 -4.06 -4.62
CA LEU A 117 -1.24 -3.61 -3.25
C LEU A 117 -1.51 -2.12 -3.08
N ILE A 118 -0.97 -1.26 -3.96
CA ILE A 118 -1.19 0.19 -3.87
C ILE A 118 -2.67 0.54 -4.07
N THR A 119 -3.33 -0.13 -5.01
CA THR A 119 -4.77 0.07 -5.26
C THR A 119 -5.61 -0.31 -4.05
N SER A 120 -5.32 -1.46 -3.43
CA SER A 120 -5.99 -1.92 -2.21
C SER A 120 -5.75 -0.96 -1.05
N GLN A 121 -4.51 -0.51 -0.86
CA GLN A 121 -4.15 0.45 0.19
C GLN A 121 -4.93 1.76 0.04
N ARG A 122 -4.96 2.33 -1.17
CA ARG A 122 -5.72 3.58 -1.44
C ARG A 122 -7.20 3.41 -1.18
N SER A 123 -7.78 2.32 -1.69
CA SER A 123 -9.21 2.03 -1.50
C SER A 123 -9.56 1.88 -0.02
N TYR A 124 -8.71 1.21 0.74
CA TYR A 124 -8.87 1.03 2.18
C TYR A 124 -8.81 2.37 2.94
N VAL A 125 -7.80 3.20 2.66
CA VAL A 125 -7.65 4.51 3.31
C VAL A 125 -8.79 5.46 2.97
N LEU A 126 -9.23 5.49 1.71
CA LEU A 126 -10.39 6.28 1.29
C LEU A 126 -11.65 5.84 2.01
N PHE A 127 -11.92 4.53 2.05
CA PHE A 127 -13.07 3.98 2.76
C PHE A 127 -13.05 4.35 4.26
N LEU A 128 -11.89 4.22 4.92
CA LEU A 128 -11.74 4.60 6.32
C LEU A 128 -11.95 6.09 6.56
N THR A 129 -11.39 6.94 5.70
CA THR A 129 -11.53 8.39 5.81
C THR A 129 -12.98 8.81 5.64
N ASP A 130 -13.68 8.27 4.64
CA ASP A 130 -15.11 8.54 4.41
C ASP A 130 -15.98 8.04 5.57
N TRP A 131 -15.67 6.86 6.11
CA TRP A 131 -16.38 6.32 7.27
C TRP A 131 -16.21 7.19 8.52
N LEU A 132 -15.00 7.69 8.77
CA LEU A 132 -14.72 8.59 9.89
C LEU A 132 -15.43 9.94 9.72
N LEU A 133 -15.44 10.51 8.51
CA LEU A 133 -16.10 11.80 8.23
C LEU A 133 -17.62 11.75 8.41
N ARG A 134 -18.27 10.62 8.09
CA ARG A 134 -19.72 10.47 8.28
C ARG A 134 -20.15 10.44 9.75
N ARG A 135 -19.21 10.24 10.68
CA ARG A 135 -19.48 10.13 12.12
C ARG A 135 -19.44 11.46 12.87
N ASP A 136 -19.07 12.56 12.21
CA ASP A 136 -18.92 13.87 12.84
C ASP A 136 -19.89 14.89 12.20
N PRO A 137 -21.13 15.04 12.73
CA PRO A 137 -22.16 15.86 12.09
C PRO A 137 -22.09 17.36 12.44
N ASP A 138 -21.26 17.78 13.40
CA ASP A 138 -21.30 19.15 13.95
C ASP A 138 -19.89 19.69 14.31
N PRO A 139 -19.25 20.48 13.42
CA PRO A 139 -17.91 21.02 13.65
C PRO A 139 -17.84 22.05 14.78
N GLU A 140 -18.97 22.52 15.33
CA GLU A 140 -19.01 23.55 16.39
C GLU A 140 -19.20 22.97 17.82
N LYS A 141 -19.54 21.68 17.97
CA LYS A 141 -19.81 21.04 19.28
C LYS A 141 -18.85 19.92 19.65
N VAL A 142 -17.70 19.80 18.97
CA VAL A 142 -16.71 18.78 19.26
C VAL A 142 -16.02 19.08 20.61
N THR A 143 -16.63 18.63 21.72
CA THR A 143 -15.86 18.29 22.91
C THR A 143 -15.02 17.08 22.55
N LEU A 144 -13.84 17.38 22.02
CA LEU A 144 -12.80 16.48 21.53
C LEU A 144 -12.69 15.24 22.42
N SER A 145 -13.26 14.13 21.96
CA SER A 145 -12.61 12.86 22.17
C SER A 145 -11.29 12.95 21.39
N THR A 146 -10.17 12.94 22.10
CA THR A 146 -8.82 13.01 21.51
C THR A 146 -8.57 11.89 20.48
N TYR A 147 -9.33 10.79 20.54
CA TYR A 147 -9.15 9.57 19.75
C TYR A 147 -9.68 9.60 18.30
N PRO A 148 -10.91 10.08 17.99
CA PRO A 148 -11.37 10.27 16.61
C PRO A 148 -10.42 11.13 15.77
N GLN A 149 -9.75 12.10 16.40
CA GLN A 149 -8.74 12.92 15.74
C GLN A 149 -7.48 12.11 15.38
N VAL A 150 -6.99 11.23 16.26
CA VAL A 150 -5.77 10.45 16.02
C VAL A 150 -5.93 9.48 14.85
N ILE A 151 -7.01 8.71 14.78
CA ILE A 151 -7.21 7.76 13.67
C ILE A 151 -7.38 8.50 12.34
N TYR A 152 -8.03 9.67 12.37
CA TYR A 152 -8.19 10.52 11.19
C TYR A 152 -6.85 11.09 10.72
N GLU A 153 -6.02 11.59 11.64
CA GLU A 153 -4.66 12.08 11.34
C GLU A 153 -3.77 10.96 10.77
N VAL A 154 -3.84 9.75 11.32
CA VAL A 154 -3.13 8.58 10.78
C VAL A 154 -3.59 8.27 9.36
N CYS A 155 -4.91 8.27 9.09
CA CYS A 155 -5.44 8.00 7.75
C CYS A 155 -5.03 9.08 6.73
N ILE A 156 -5.06 10.36 7.12
CA ILE A 156 -4.58 11.47 6.29
C ILE A 156 -3.07 11.36 6.04
N GLY A 157 -2.29 11.07 7.08
CA GLY A 157 -0.86 10.87 6.95
C GLY A 157 -0.55 9.72 5.98
N TRP A 158 -1.28 8.61 6.11
CA TRP A 158 -1.15 7.44 5.26
C TRP A 158 -1.54 7.72 3.80
N SER A 159 -2.59 8.51 3.55
CA SER A 159 -2.98 8.89 2.18
C SER A 159 -1.95 9.81 1.51
N ARG A 160 -1.26 10.66 2.28
CA ARG A 160 -0.24 11.60 1.81
C ARG A 160 1.12 10.96 1.53
N LEU A 161 1.38 9.74 2.01
CA LEU A 161 2.60 8.97 1.72
C LEU A 161 2.69 8.51 0.25
N GLY A 162 2.07 9.23 -0.68
CA GLY A 162 1.98 8.93 -2.11
C GLY A 162 3.27 8.35 -2.65
N LEU A 163 3.30 7.03 -2.76
CA LEU A 163 4.39 6.32 -3.41
C LEU A 163 4.36 6.76 -4.88
N ASN A 164 5.53 7.08 -5.44
CA ASN A 164 5.68 7.36 -6.87
C ASN A 164 5.54 6.05 -7.67
N GLU A 165 4.37 5.43 -7.57
CA GLU A 165 4.05 4.10 -8.10
C GLU A 165 4.30 4.08 -9.60
N LYS A 166 3.95 5.17 -10.30
CA LYS A 166 4.01 5.26 -11.74
C LYS A 166 5.45 5.11 -12.21
N HIS A 167 6.37 5.83 -11.58
CA HIS A 167 7.78 5.71 -11.89
C HIS A 167 8.30 4.28 -11.67
N VAL A 168 7.91 3.63 -10.55
CA VAL A 168 8.32 2.24 -10.28
C VAL A 168 7.76 1.30 -11.34
N LEU A 169 6.46 1.39 -11.66
CA LEU A 169 5.79 0.58 -12.66
C LEU A 169 6.43 0.75 -14.05
N ASP A 170 6.68 1.99 -14.46
CA ASP A 170 7.31 2.32 -15.75
C ASP A 170 8.72 1.71 -15.86
N LYS A 171 9.51 1.77 -14.77
CA LYS A 171 10.86 1.16 -14.73
C LYS A 171 10.80 -0.36 -14.82
N LEU A 172 9.80 -1.01 -14.20
CA LEU A 172 9.61 -2.45 -14.30
C LEU A 172 9.20 -2.89 -15.71
N ASP A 173 8.28 -2.14 -16.34
CA ASP A 173 7.84 -2.39 -17.72
C ASP A 173 9.00 -2.24 -18.70
N PHE A 174 9.79 -1.17 -18.53
CA PHE A 174 11.01 -0.96 -19.31
C PHE A 174 11.98 -2.12 -19.16
N PHE A 175 12.27 -2.55 -17.93
CA PHE A 175 13.19 -3.66 -17.68
C PHE A 175 12.70 -4.97 -18.31
N ALA A 176 11.41 -5.30 -18.14
CA ALA A 176 10.81 -6.50 -18.72
C ALA A 176 10.88 -6.47 -20.26
N SER A 177 10.59 -5.32 -20.86
CA SER A 177 10.63 -5.13 -22.32
C SER A 177 12.06 -5.19 -22.87
N TRP A 178 13.01 -4.56 -22.18
CA TRP A 178 14.42 -4.58 -22.54
C TRP A 178 14.99 -6.01 -22.48
N MET A 179 14.69 -6.75 -21.42
CA MET A 179 15.09 -8.15 -21.28
C MET A 179 14.42 -9.02 -22.34
N GLY A 180 13.12 -8.88 -22.58
CA GLY A 180 12.41 -9.63 -23.62
C GLY A 180 13.02 -9.43 -25.01
N SER A 181 13.38 -8.19 -25.34
CA SER A 181 14.02 -7.84 -26.61
C SER A 181 15.43 -8.40 -26.74
N LEU A 182 16.23 -8.36 -25.67
CA LEU A 182 17.61 -8.87 -25.65
C LEU A 182 17.66 -10.39 -25.94
N PHE A 183 16.71 -11.15 -25.40
CA PHE A 183 16.65 -12.59 -25.62
C PHE A 183 15.94 -12.98 -26.92
N ALA A 184 15.01 -12.16 -27.42
CA ALA A 184 14.48 -12.29 -28.76
C ALA A 184 15.56 -12.05 -29.83
N LEU A 185 16.44 -11.07 -29.62
CA LEU A 185 17.62 -10.80 -30.46
C LEU A 185 18.65 -11.94 -30.36
N LYS A 186 18.97 -12.45 -29.16
CA LYS A 186 19.90 -13.57 -29.00
C LYS A 186 19.44 -14.89 -29.63
N LEU A 187 18.13 -15.06 -29.86
CA LEU A 187 17.58 -16.18 -30.63
C LEU A 187 17.63 -15.96 -32.15
N LYS A 188 17.82 -14.71 -32.59
CA LYS A 188 17.75 -14.28 -33.99
C LYS A 188 19.11 -13.92 -34.58
N GLU A 189 20.07 -13.49 -33.76
CA GLU A 189 21.39 -12.98 -34.17
C GLU A 189 22.48 -13.34 -33.15
N GLU A 190 23.51 -14.08 -33.59
CA GLU A 190 24.87 -13.52 -33.51
C GLU A 190 25.00 -12.48 -34.65
N PRO A 191 25.78 -11.38 -34.60
CA PRO A 191 26.42 -10.63 -33.49
C PRO A 191 26.15 -9.07 -33.48
N TYR A 192 26.49 -8.39 -32.35
CA TYR A 192 26.68 -6.93 -32.07
C TYR A 192 25.51 -5.92 -32.28
N SER A 193 25.29 -4.84 -31.53
CA SER A 193 26.02 -4.07 -30.49
C SER A 193 25.03 -3.24 -29.64
N GLY A 194 25.38 -2.96 -28.38
CA GLY A 194 24.46 -2.43 -27.37
C GLY A 194 24.10 -0.94 -27.43
N THR A 195 23.11 -0.58 -26.61
CA THR A 195 22.84 0.80 -26.18
C THR A 195 22.59 0.80 -24.68
N ARG A 196 23.23 1.76 -24.00
CA ARG A 196 23.45 1.84 -22.56
C ARG A 196 22.57 2.98 -22.02
N GLU A 197 21.62 2.68 -21.15
CA GLU A 197 20.89 3.71 -20.39
C GLU A 197 20.87 3.40 -18.89
N SER A 198 21.07 4.46 -18.12
CA SER A 198 21.30 4.47 -16.68
C SER A 198 19.98 4.40 -15.91
N MET A 199 19.94 3.55 -14.87
CA MET A 199 18.79 3.40 -13.97
C MET A 199 19.01 4.24 -12.72
N GLU A 200 18.42 5.44 -12.69
CA GLU A 200 18.39 6.31 -11.51
C GLU A 200 17.55 5.73 -10.37
N LEU A 201 17.97 6.06 -9.15
CA LEU A 201 17.41 5.61 -7.88
C LEU A 201 16.04 6.22 -7.60
N VAL A 202 15.16 5.42 -6.98
CA VAL A 202 13.98 5.92 -6.26
C VAL A 202 14.37 6.09 -4.79
N GLU A 203 14.26 7.31 -4.27
CA GLU A 203 14.62 7.66 -2.89
C GLU A 203 13.62 7.09 -1.86
N VAL A 204 14.17 6.41 -0.85
CA VAL A 204 13.45 5.71 0.25
C VAL A 204 13.33 6.59 1.52
N ASP A 205 14.05 7.71 1.57
CA ASP A 205 14.19 8.58 2.77
C ASP A 205 12.88 9.25 3.26
N LYS A 206 11.87 9.34 2.40
CA LYS A 206 10.57 9.93 2.77
C LYS A 206 9.71 9.04 3.67
N VAL A 207 9.91 7.72 3.63
CA VAL A 207 9.09 6.77 4.41
C VAL A 207 9.64 6.61 5.82
N GLU A 208 10.97 6.56 5.99
CA GLU A 208 11.59 6.47 7.33
C GLU A 208 11.41 7.75 8.15
N SER A 209 11.52 8.91 7.52
CA SER A 209 11.34 10.21 8.20
C SER A 209 9.91 10.39 8.72
N TRP A 210 8.91 9.92 7.97
CA TRP A 210 7.51 9.94 8.40
C TRP A 210 7.23 8.99 9.58
N LEU A 211 7.79 7.78 9.56
CA LEU A 211 7.61 6.81 10.65
C LEU A 211 8.21 7.29 11.98
N ARG A 212 9.32 8.04 11.95
CA ARG A 212 9.93 8.61 13.17
C ARG A 212 9.11 9.75 13.78
N LEU A 213 8.27 10.43 13.00
CA LEU A 213 7.43 11.53 13.46
C LEU A 213 6.11 11.08 14.10
N GLN A 214 5.71 9.82 13.90
CA GLN A 214 4.44 9.24 14.39
C GLN A 214 4.63 8.28 15.59
N LEU A 215 5.87 8.06 16.03
CA LEU A 215 6.24 7.12 17.10
C LEU A 215 6.81 7.82 18.36
N LYS A 216 6.50 9.10 18.56
CA LYS A 216 6.77 9.83 19.81
C LYS A 216 5.48 10.11 20.56
#